data_AF-A0A519UXQ3-F1
#
_entry.id   AF-A0A519UXQ3-F1
#
_cell.length_a   1.000
_cell.length_b   1.000
_cell.length_c   1.000
_cell.angle_alpha   90.00
_cell.angle_beta   90.00
_cell.angle_gamma   90.00
#
_symmetry.space_group_name_H-M   'P 1'
#
loop_
_entity.id
_entity.type
_entity.pdbx_description
1 polymer ?
#
loop_
_entity_poly.entity_id
_entity_poly.type
_entity_poly.pdbx_seq_one_letter_code
_entity_poly.pdbx_strand_id
1 'polypeptide(L)' 'MKKLIIGTRGSDLALWQANNTKDRLASIGIAAELKIIKTQGDKIL' A
#
# COMPACT_ATOMS: atom_id res chain seq x y z
N MET A 1 2.80 -19.11 7.65
CA MET A 1 3.22 -17.70 7.81
C MET A 1 2.17 -16.80 7.17
N LYS A 2 1.65 -15.78 7.88
CA LYS A 2 0.75 -14.79 7.28
C LYS A 2 1.58 -13.78 6.48
N LYS A 3 1.22 -13.58 5.21
CA LYS A 3 1.80 -12.52 4.37
C LYS A 3 1.32 -11.15 4.88
N LEU A 4 2.22 -10.16 4.92
CA LEU A 4 1.87 -8.78 5.28
C LEU A 4 1.21 -8.11 4.08
N ILE A 5 0.05 -7.48 4.28
CA ILE A 5 -0.70 -6.81 3.21
C ILE A 5 -0.85 -5.33 3.59
N ILE A 6 -0.40 -4.45 2.71
CA ILE A 6 -0.52 -3.00 2.83
C ILE A 6 -1.75 -2.56 2.03
N GLY A 7 -2.82 -2.20 2.74
CA GLY A 7 -3.99 -1.56 2.14
C GLY A 7 -3.70 -0.08 1.84
N THR A 8 -3.89 0.36 0.60
CA THR A 8 -3.69 1.78 0.22
C THR A 8 -4.81 2.30 -0.67
N ARG A 9 -5.00 3.63 -0.70
CA ARG A 9 -5.91 4.30 -1.66
C ARG A 9 -5.29 4.31 -3.05
N GLY A 10 -6.12 4.56 -4.06
CA GLY A 10 -5.70 4.56 -5.46
C GLY A 10 -5.02 5.84 -5.94
N SER A 11 -4.94 6.90 -5.12
CA SER A 11 -4.28 8.14 -5.50
C SER A 11 -2.77 7.98 -5.61
N ASP A 12 -2.13 8.75 -6.50
CA ASP A 12 -0.69 8.67 -6.74
C ASP A 12 0.15 8.87 -5.48
N LEU A 13 -0.25 9.81 -4.62
CA LEU A 13 0.42 10.04 -3.34
C LEU A 13 0.29 8.84 -2.40
N ALA A 14 -0.89 8.21 -2.34
CA ALA A 14 -1.10 7.04 -1.49
C ALA A 14 -0.33 5.81 -2.02
N LEU A 15 -0.21 5.66 -3.34
CA LEU A 15 0.62 4.63 -3.96
C LEU A 15 2.10 4.87 -3.67
N TRP A 16 2.59 6.11 -3.77
CA TRP A 16 3.97 6.45 -3.43
C TRP A 16 4.29 6.12 -1.97
N GLN A 17 3.43 6.53 -1.03
CA GLN A 17 3.59 6.25 0.40
C GLN A 17 3.61 4.74 0.69
N ALA A 18 2.75 3.98 0.02
CA ALA A 18 2.64 2.55 0.20
C ALA A 18 3.85 1.79 -0.39
N ASN A 19 4.36 2.22 -1.56
CA ASN A 19 5.60 1.67 -2.14
C ASN A 19 6.80 1.97 -1.24
N ASN A 20 6.97 3.21 -0.77
CA ASN A 20 8.05 3.56 0.15
C ASN A 20 8.03 2.71 1.44
N THR A 21 6.84 2.41 1.97
CA THR A 21 6.68 1.53 3.13
C THR A 21 7.07 0.08 2.81
N LYS A 22 6.65 -0.43 1.64
CA LYS A 22 7.01 -1.76 1.14
C LYS A 22 8.53 -1.92 0.98
N ASP A 23 9.21 -0.91 0.45
CA ASP A 23 10.66 -0.96 0.23
C ASP A 23 11.44 -0.97 1.56
N ARG A 24 10.97 -0.22 2.56
CA ARG A 24 11.50 -0.28 3.92
C ARG A 24 11.32 -1.65 4.57
N LEU A 25 10.15 -2.26 4.39
CA LEU A 25 9.88 -3.61 4.89
C LEU A 25 10.75 -4.66 4.20
N ALA A 26 10.95 -4.53 2.88
CA ALA A 26 11.85 -5.40 2.13
C ALA A 26 13.31 -5.29 2.61
N SER A 27 13.75 -4.08 2.98
CA SER A 27 15.11 -3.83 3.51
C SER A 27 15.39 -4.55 4.84
N ILE A 28 14.35 -4.89 5.60
CA ILE A 28 14.45 -5.67 6.85
C ILE A 28 14.03 -7.14 6.67
N GLY A 29 13.88 -7.61 5.42
CA GLY A 29 13.54 -9.00 5.10
C GLY A 29 12.05 -9.34 5.22
N ILE A 30 11.17 -8.36 5.33
CA ILE A 30 9.71 -8.57 5.42
C ILE A 30 9.08 -8.37 4.05
N ALA A 31 8.54 -9.46 3.48
CA ALA A 31 7.76 -9.40 2.25
C ALA A 31 6.36 -8.82 2.51
N ALA A 32 6.00 -7.79 1.75
CA ALA A 32 4.69 -7.14 1.82
C ALA A 32 4.04 -7.01 0.42
N GLU A 33 2.73 -7.21 0.37
CA GLU A 33 1.90 -7.06 -0.84
C GLU A 33 1.07 -5.77 -0.76
N LEU A 34 0.93 -5.07 -1.88
CA LEU A 34 0.10 -3.87 -1.97
C LEU A 34 -1.30 -4.24 -2.44
N LYS A 35 -2.32 -3.82 -1.69
CA LYS A 35 -3.73 -4.01 -2.06
C LYS A 35 -4.43 -2.66 -2.10
N ILE A 36 -4.79 -2.25 -3.32
CA ILE A 36 -5.54 -1.01 -3.52
C ILE A 36 -6.98 -1.24 -3.03
N ILE A 37 -7.43 -0.38 -2.12
CA ILE A 37 -8.80 -0.36 -1.61
C ILE A 37 -9.51 0.88 -2.13
N LYS A 38 -10.71 0.68 -2.69
CA LYS A 38 -11.60 1.77 -3.11
C LYS A 38 -12.35 2.29 -1.89
N THR A 39 -12.27 3.58 -1.64
CA THR A 39 -13.05 4.24 -0.59
C THR A 39 -14.12 5.15 -1.21
N GLN A 40 -15.20 5.44 -0.49
CA GLN A 40 -16.26 6.33 -0.99
C GLN A 40 -15.75 7.76 -1.30
N GLY A 41 -14.68 8.21 -0.63
CA GLY A 41 -14.07 9.52 -0.89
C GLY A 41 -13.24 9.60 -2.18
N ASP A 42 -12.93 8.47 -2.82
CA ASP A 42 -12.29 8.45 -4.16
C ASP A 42 -13.29 8.69 -5.30
N LYS A 43 -14.60 8.69 -5.00
CA LYS A 43 -15.68 8.90 -5.98
C LYS A 43 -15.99 10.38 -6.27
N ILE A 44 -15.27 11.30 -5.64
CA ILE A 44 -15.52 12.74 -5.75
C ILE A 44 -14.50 13.34 -6.73
N LEU A 45 -14.73 13.13 -8.02
CA LEU A 45 -14.24 13.96 -9.13
C LEU A 45 -15.31 13.97 -10.21
#